data_AF-A0A8J5IZF7-F1
#
_entry.id   AF-A0A8J5IZF7-F1
#
_cell.length_a   1.000
_cell.length_b   1.000
_cell.length_c   1.000
_cell.angle_alpha   90.00
_cell.angle_beta   90.00
_cell.angle_gamma   90.00
#
_symmetry.space_group_name_H-M   'P 1'
#
loop_
_entity.id
_entity.type
_entity.pdbx_description
1 polymer ?
#
loop_
_entity_poly.entity_id
_entity_poly.type
_entity_poly.pdbx_seq_one_letter_code
_entity_poly.pdbx_strand_id
1 'polypeptide(L)'
;MDQIPGVRFILCVVVTDRLANAEYKLYTVERNAQTNEADPLPDLAPVRVEAPHTMVKFDSRELLGLPPGSVIPDTGEQFPDPAIEVDLYEVLVVAHDIF
;
A
#
# COMPACT_ATOMS: atom_id res chain seq x y z
N MET A 1 -21.17 -15.74 2.76
CA MET A 1 -20.79 -14.33 2.90
C MET A 1 -19.31 -14.34 3.15
N ASP A 2 -18.52 -14.11 2.11
CA ASP A 2 -17.08 -14.14 2.21
C ASP A 2 -16.63 -12.83 2.87
N GLN A 3 -16.16 -12.94 4.10
CA GLN A 3 -15.62 -11.82 4.86
C GLN A 3 -14.28 -11.44 4.21
N ILE A 4 -14.19 -10.23 3.66
CA ILE A 4 -12.90 -9.68 3.23
C ILE A 4 -12.06 -9.54 4.50
N PRO A 5 -10.98 -10.33 4.67
CA PRO A 5 -10.08 -10.18 5.81
C PRO A 5 -9.50 -8.77 5.75
N GLY A 6 -9.53 -8.07 6.88
CA GLY A 6 -9.19 -6.64 6.92
C GLY A 6 -7.80 -6.31 6.33
N VAL A 7 -7.60 -5.03 6.05
CA VAL A 7 -6.39 -4.40 5.51
C VAL A 7 -5.08 -5.09 5.96
N ARG A 8 -4.26 -5.55 5.01
CA ARG A 8 -2.90 -6.06 5.28
C ARG A 8 -1.76 -5.08 4.96
N PHE A 9 -2.03 -3.99 4.25
CA PHE A 9 -1.02 -2.97 3.97
C PHE A 9 -1.51 -1.57 4.30
N ILE A 10 -0.63 -0.74 4.86
CA ILE A 10 -0.88 0.68 5.09
C ILE A 10 0.26 1.47 4.46
N LEU A 11 -0.05 2.28 3.44
CA LEU A 11 0.86 3.29 2.92
C LEU A 11 0.55 4.63 3.59
N CYS A 12 1.47 5.12 4.41
CA CYS A 12 1.41 6.47 4.94
C CYS A 12 2.31 7.38 4.10
N VAL A 13 1.76 8.51 3.62
CA VAL A 13 2.52 9.53 2.89
C VAL A 13 2.36 10.85 3.62
N VAL A 14 3.47 11.54 3.87
CA VAL A 14 3.50 12.93 4.31
C VAL A 14 4.05 13.78 3.18
N VAL A 15 3.39 14.89 2.91
CA VAL A 15 3.81 15.89 1.92
C VAL A 15 4.14 17.18 2.64
N THR A 16 5.22 17.85 2.23
CA THR A 16 5.59 19.16 2.77
C THR A 16 4.79 20.28 2.10
N ASP A 17 4.93 21.51 2.60
CA ASP A 17 4.29 22.69 2.03
C ASP A 17 4.48 22.77 0.50
N ARG A 18 3.37 23.08 -0.19
CA ARG A 18 3.29 23.19 -1.66
C ARG A 18 3.71 21.92 -2.41
N LEU A 19 3.55 20.74 -1.81
CA LEU A 19 3.90 19.45 -2.43
C LEU A 19 5.37 19.37 -2.86
N ALA A 20 6.25 20.16 -2.23
CA ALA A 20 7.65 20.26 -2.65
C ALA A 20 8.47 18.98 -2.39
N ASN A 21 8.09 18.22 -1.36
CA ASN A 21 8.71 16.95 -1.01
C ASN A 21 7.65 16.01 -0.46
N ALA A 22 7.89 14.71 -0.55
CA ALA A 22 7.10 13.71 0.14
C ALA A 22 8.01 12.66 0.78
N GLU A 23 7.54 12.11 1.89
CA GLU A 23 8.12 10.94 2.53
C GLU A 23 7.02 9.90 2.76
N TYR A 24 7.37 8.63 2.75
CA TYR A 24 6.41 7.56 2.96
C TYR A 24 6.91 6.48 3.90
N LYS A 25 5.98 5.75 4.49
CA LYS A 25 6.19 4.49 5.21
C LYS A 25 5.21 3.46 4.68
N LEU A 26 5.70 2.26 4.37
CA LEU A 26 4.87 1.14 3.98
C LEU A 26 4.88 0.10 5.10
N TYR A 27 3.72 -0.15 5.69
CA TYR A 27 3.53 -1.13 6.74
C TYR A 27 2.80 -2.36 6.24
N THR A 28 3.27 -3.54 6.64
CA THR A 28 2.51 -4.77 6.59
C THR A 28 1.81 -4.98 7.94
N VAL A 29 0.50 -5.21 7.90
CA VAL A 29 -0.32 -5.54 9.06
C VAL A 29 -0.33 -7.05 9.20
N GLU A 30 0.51 -7.55 10.11
CA GLU A 30 0.47 -8.94 10.53
C GLU A 30 -0.66 -9.15 11.53
N ARG A 31 -1.27 -10.34 11.50
CA ARG A 31 -2.32 -10.72 12.46
C ARG A 31 -1.92 -11.96 13.22
N ASN A 32 -2.19 -11.94 14.51
CA ASN A 32 -2.02 -13.11 15.36
C ASN A 32 -2.97 -14.23 14.92
N ALA A 33 -2.43 -15.41 14.60
CA ALA A 33 -3.20 -16.54 14.08
C ALA A 33 -4.19 -17.15 15.09
N GLN A 34 -4.01 -16.90 16.39
CA GLN A 34 -4.86 -17.43 17.46
C GLN A 34 -5.96 -16.44 17.88
N THR A 35 -5.65 -15.14 17.93
CA THR A 35 -6.57 -14.10 18.39
C THR A 35 -7.21 -13.29 17.27
N ASN A 36 -6.66 -13.37 16.04
CA ASN A 36 -7.02 -12.57 14.87
C ASN A 36 -6.85 -11.04 15.06
N GLU A 37 -6.20 -10.64 16.15
CA GLU A 37 -5.82 -9.26 16.41
C GLU A 37 -4.64 -8.85 15.52
N ALA A 38 -4.61 -7.58 15.10
CA ALA A 38 -3.47 -7.05 14.36
C ALA A 38 -2.30 -6.82 15.32
N ASP A 39 -1.11 -7.25 14.93
CA ASP A 39 0.11 -6.95 15.66
C ASP A 39 0.40 -5.44 15.60
N PRO A 40 1.04 -4.87 16.64
CA PRO A 40 1.46 -3.47 16.61
C PRO A 40 2.36 -3.20 15.41
N LEU A 41 2.12 -2.07 14.73
CA LEU A 41 2.97 -1.65 13.62
C LEU A 41 4.40 -1.40 14.11
N PRO A 42 5.43 -1.93 13.42
CA PRO A 42 6.82 -1.66 13.77
C PRO A 42 7.14 -0.18 13.59
N ASP A 43 8.18 0.34 14.23
CA ASP A 43 8.68 1.67 13.87
C ASP A 43 9.54 1.57 12.60
N LEU A 44 9.12 2.26 11.55
CA LEU A 44 9.84 2.32 10.27
C LEU A 44 10.41 3.72 10.09
N ALA A 45 11.64 3.83 9.60
CA ALA A 45 12.17 5.10 9.14
C ALA A 45 11.40 5.56 7.88
N PRO A 46 11.02 6.85 7.78
CA PRO A 46 10.40 7.36 6.56
C PRO A 46 11.40 7.31 5.39
N VAL A 47 10.88 7.00 4.21
CA VAL A 47 11.62 6.96 2.95
C VAL A 47 11.22 8.15 2.10
N ARG A 48 12.20 8.85 1.52
CA ARG A 48 11.93 10.00 0.64
C ARG A 48 11.37 9.54 -0.70
N VAL A 49 10.42 10.32 -1.22
CA VAL A 49 9.97 10.24 -2.61
C VAL A 49 10.92 11.11 -3.44
N GLU A 50 11.72 10.47 -4.28
CA GLU A 50 12.77 11.11 -5.07
C GLU A 50 12.57 10.87 -6.58
N ALA A 51 13.07 11.82 -7.37
CA ALA A 51 13.09 11.73 -8.83
C ALA A 51 14.11 10.67 -9.31
N PRO A 52 13.93 10.07 -10.50
CA PRO A 52 12.78 10.23 -11.40
C PRO A 52 11.60 9.31 -11.06
N HIS A 53 11.82 8.28 -10.25
CA HIS A 53 10.82 7.27 -9.92
C HIS A 53 11.03 6.78 -8.48
N THR A 54 9.95 6.72 -7.71
CA THR A 54 9.90 6.06 -6.40
C THR A 54 8.85 4.97 -6.44
N MET A 55 9.27 3.77 -6.87
CA MET A 55 8.37 2.63 -7.03
C MET A 55 8.06 1.96 -5.70
N VAL A 56 6.77 1.87 -5.37
CA VAL A 56 6.26 1.07 -4.26
C VAL A 56 5.46 -0.09 -4.82
N LYS A 57 5.79 -1.30 -4.36
CA LYS A 57 5.15 -2.54 -4.82
C LYS A 57 4.19 -3.06 -3.77
N PHE A 58 3.05 -3.54 -4.23
CA PHE A 58 2.00 -4.14 -3.41
C PHE A 58 1.59 -5.47 -4.02
N ASP A 59 1.37 -6.48 -3.17
CA ASP A 59 0.60 -7.65 -3.59
C ASP A 59 -0.88 -7.37 -3.32
N SER A 60 -1.68 -7.21 -4.39
CA SER A 60 -3.10 -6.87 -4.27
C SER A 60 -3.92 -7.97 -3.59
N ARG A 61 -3.41 -9.22 -3.53
CA ARG A 61 -3.98 -10.29 -2.69
C ARG A 61 -4.02 -9.90 -1.23
N GLU A 62 -3.00 -9.19 -0.76
CA GLU A 62 -2.94 -8.80 0.63
C GLU A 62 -3.92 -7.66 0.94
N LEU A 63 -4.21 -6.77 -0.01
CA LEU A 63 -5.30 -5.79 0.13
C LEU A 63 -6.66 -6.48 0.33
N LEU A 64 -6.83 -7.65 -0.29
CA LEU A 64 -7.99 -8.51 -0.14
C LEU A 64 -7.89 -9.45 1.06
N GLY A 65 -6.89 -9.29 1.93
CA GLY A 65 -6.70 -10.14 3.10
C GLY A 65 -6.32 -11.59 2.77
N LEU A 66 -6.00 -11.90 1.51
CA LEU A 66 -5.69 -13.24 1.08
C LEU A 66 -4.24 -13.61 1.42
N PRO A 67 -3.95 -14.91 1.65
CA PRO A 67 -2.58 -15.39 1.83
C PRO A 67 -1.70 -15.18 0.58
N PRO A 68 -0.37 -15.03 0.74
CA PRO A 68 0.54 -14.94 -0.40
C PRO A 68 0.38 -16.14 -1.35
N GLY A 69 0.32 -15.87 -2.66
CA GLY A 69 0.18 -16.90 -3.69
C GLY A 69 -1.24 -17.49 -3.86
N SER A 70 -2.24 -17.00 -3.11
CA SER A 70 -3.63 -17.41 -3.33
C SER A 70 -4.14 -17.01 -4.71
N VAL A 71 -5.12 -17.75 -5.24
CA VAL A 71 -5.83 -17.31 -6.45
C VAL A 71 -6.67 -16.08 -6.10
N ILE A 72 -6.53 -15.00 -6.88
CA ILE A 72 -7.40 -13.81 -6.73
C ILE A 72 -8.78 -14.21 -7.26
N PRO A 73 -9.87 -14.01 -6.48
CA PRO A 73 -11.22 -14.33 -6.92
C PRO A 73 -11.58 -13.57 -8.20
N ASP A 74 -12.01 -14.31 -9.23
CA ASP A 74 -12.54 -13.73 -10.47
C ASP A 74 -14.01 -13.36 -10.27
N THR A 75 -14.26 -12.22 -9.63
CA THR A 75 -15.62 -11.74 -9.34
C THR A 75 -16.19 -10.85 -10.44
N GLY A 76 -15.48 -10.65 -11.56
CA GLY A 76 -15.86 -9.67 -12.59
C GLY A 76 -15.69 -8.20 -12.17
N GLU A 77 -15.32 -7.94 -10.92
CA GLU A 77 -15.03 -6.62 -10.31
C GLU A 77 -13.58 -6.56 -9.81
N GLN A 78 -12.67 -7.32 -10.44
CA GLN A 78 -11.34 -7.65 -9.93
C GLN A 78 -10.47 -6.42 -9.58
N PHE A 79 -9.65 -6.55 -8.53
CA PHE A 79 -8.39 -5.82 -8.43
C PHE A 79 -7.48 -6.33 -9.57
N PRO A 80 -7.12 -5.47 -10.54
CA PRO A 80 -6.31 -5.88 -11.67
C PRO A 80 -4.86 -6.02 -11.19
N ASP A 81 -4.22 -7.09 -11.60
CA ASP A 81 -2.83 -7.41 -11.30
C ASP A 81 -2.53 -7.73 -9.82
N PRO A 82 -2.05 -8.95 -9.50
CA PRO A 82 -1.47 -9.23 -8.21
C PRO A 82 -0.28 -8.35 -7.85
N ALA A 83 0.51 -7.90 -8.81
CA ALA A 83 1.70 -7.09 -8.58
C ALA A 83 1.40 -5.65 -8.97
N ILE A 84 0.86 -4.89 -8.04
CA ILE A 84 0.63 -3.47 -8.27
C ILE A 84 1.92 -2.73 -7.97
N GLU A 85 2.43 -1.97 -8.93
CA GLU A 85 3.52 -1.04 -8.74
C GLU A 85 2.98 0.39 -8.87
N VAL A 86 3.24 1.23 -7.88
CA VAL A 86 2.86 2.65 -7.90
C VAL A 86 4.11 3.49 -7.84
N ASP A 87 4.28 4.40 -8.78
CA ASP A 87 5.31 5.42 -8.70
C ASP A 87 4.81 6.61 -7.88
N LEU A 88 5.29 6.74 -6.65
CA LEU A 88 4.91 7.86 -5.78
C LEU A 88 5.44 9.20 -6.29
N TYR A 89 6.53 9.21 -7.06
CA TYR A 89 7.06 10.45 -7.62
C TYR A 89 6.15 10.97 -8.73
N GLU A 90 5.67 10.10 -9.62
CA GLU A 90 4.68 10.47 -10.65
C GLU A 90 3.40 11.02 -10.03
N VAL A 91 2.89 10.38 -8.97
CA VAL A 91 1.71 10.87 -8.24
C VAL A 91 1.95 12.26 -7.65
N LEU A 92 3.14 12.50 -7.09
CA LEU A 92 3.51 13.80 -6.53
C LEU A 92 3.57 14.89 -7.63
N VAL A 93 4.13 14.57 -8.81
CA VAL A 93 4.19 15.47 -9.96
C VAL A 93 2.77 15.82 -10.43
N VAL A 94 1.90 14.83 -10.61
CA VAL A 94 0.51 15.05 -11.02
C VAL A 94 -0.24 15.90 -9.99
N ALA A 95 -0.03 15.65 -8.70
CA ALA A 95 -0.65 16.46 -7.64
C ALA A 95 -0.19 17.92 -7.69
N HIS A 96 1.10 18.17 -7.96
CA HIS A 96 1.64 19.51 -8.12
C HIS A 96 1.06 20.25 -9.35
N ASP A 97 0.69 19.53 -10.41
CA ASP A 97 0.07 20.15 -11.60
C ASP A 97 -1.42 20.51 -11.40
N ILE A 98 -2.09 19.88 -10.43
CA ILE A 98 -3.53 20.05 -10.18
C ILE A 98 -3.82 21.13 -9.12
N PHE A 99 -2.91 21.37 -8.18
CA PHE A 99 -3.08 22.26 -7.02
C PHE A 99 -2.15 23.48 -7.06
#